data_AF-A0A8S3GLG8-F1
#
_entry.id   AF-A0A8S3GLG8-F1
#
_cell.length_a   1.000
_cell.length_b   1.000
_cell.length_c   1.000
_cell.angle_alpha   90.00
_cell.angle_beta   90.00
_cell.angle_gamma   90.00
#
_symmetry.space_group_name_H-M   'P 1'
#
loop_
_entity.id
_entity.type
_entity.pdbx_description
1 polymer ?
#
loop_
_entity_poly.entity_id
_entity_poly.type
_entity_poly.pdbx_seq_one_letter_code
_entity_poly.pdbx_strand_id
1 'polypeptide(L)'
;MDNLTTIFSHDQTIAALKSLLSDQLKDQMIQGITVDTIIELVYMVLQNQFCVSNNKLYQQLKGGASGLPLTMLLAYINMFYGQH
;
A
#
# COMPACT_ATOMS: atom_id res chain seq x y z
N MET A 1 -5.97 6.05 18.39
CA MET A 1 -4.83 5.12 18.31
C MET A 1 -5.16 4.29 17.09
N ASP A 2 -4.83 4.78 15.89
CA ASP A 2 -5.39 4.22 14.66
C ASP A 2 -4.26 4.05 13.67
N ASN A 3 -3.47 3.02 13.91
CA ASN A 3 -2.43 2.61 13.00
C ASN A 3 -3.06 1.58 12.07
N LEU A 4 -3.04 1.77 10.76
CA LEU A 4 -3.56 0.75 9.83
C LEU A 4 -2.81 -0.59 9.99
N THR A 5 -1.58 -0.51 10.52
CA THR A 5 -0.74 -1.63 11.00
C THR A 5 -1.30 -2.38 12.21
N THR A 6 -2.30 -1.83 12.92
CA THR A 6 -3.01 -2.53 14.01
C THR A 6 -4.24 -3.31 13.53
N ILE A 7 -4.75 -3.04 12.33
CA ILE A 7 -5.95 -3.71 11.79
C ILE A 7 -5.55 -4.79 10.77
N PHE A 8 -4.56 -4.52 9.92
CA PHE A 8 -4.06 -5.47 8.92
C PHE A 8 -2.53 -5.51 8.96
N SER A 9 -1.94 -6.70 8.85
CA SER A 9 -0.49 -6.81 8.77
C SER A 9 0.02 -6.26 7.44
N HIS A 10 1.28 -5.79 7.41
CA HIS A 10 1.92 -5.37 6.16
C HIS A 10 1.90 -6.52 5.14
N ASP A 11 2.19 -7.75 5.57
CA ASP A 11 2.24 -8.91 4.67
C ASP A 11 0.86 -9.23 4.08
N GLN A 12 -0.21 -9.17 4.87
CA GLN A 12 -1.59 -9.34 4.38
C GLN A 12 -1.95 -8.25 3.37
N THR A 13 -1.58 -7.00 3.67
CA THR A 13 -1.80 -5.85 2.79
C THR A 13 -1.12 -6.02 1.44
N ILE A 14 0.12 -6.49 1.45
CA ILE A 14 0.91 -6.73 0.25
C ILE A 14 0.35 -7.92 -0.54
N ALA A 15 -0.06 -8.99 0.13
CA ALA A 15 -0.67 -10.14 -0.53
C ALA A 15 -1.99 -9.76 -1.23
N ALA A 16 -2.86 -9.00 -0.55
CA ALA A 16 -4.11 -8.49 -1.10
C ALA A 16 -3.87 -7.57 -2.30
N LEU A 17 -2.89 -6.67 -2.21
CA LEU A 17 -2.49 -5.81 -3.33
C LEU A 17 -1.96 -6.63 -4.52
N LYS A 18 -1.12 -7.63 -4.26
CA LYS A 18 -0.60 -8.51 -5.31
C LYS A 18 -1.72 -9.27 -6.01
N SER A 19 -2.72 -9.74 -5.26
CA SER A 19 -3.90 -10.42 -5.80
C SER A 19 -4.68 -9.50 -6.74
N LEU A 20 -5.02 -8.29 -6.29
CA LEU A 20 -5.69 -7.27 -7.11
C LEU A 20 -4.91 -6.96 -8.41
N LEU A 21 -3.60 -6.69 -8.28
CA LEU A 21 -2.78 -6.32 -9.45
C LEU A 21 -2.65 -7.49 -10.44
N SER A 22 -2.56 -8.72 -9.95
CA SER A 22 -2.51 -9.92 -10.79
C SER A 22 -3.83 -10.12 -11.56
N ASP A 23 -4.97 -9.93 -10.90
CA ASP A 23 -6.30 -10.07 -11.49
C ASP A 23 -6.60 -9.01 -12.55
N GLN A 24 -6.23 -7.76 -12.26
CA GLN A 24 -6.60 -6.60 -13.11
C GLN A 24 -5.59 -6.33 -14.23
N LEU A 25 -4.31 -6.62 -14.00
CA LEU A 25 -3.26 -6.17 -14.92
C LEU A 25 -2.61 -7.30 -15.69
N LYS A 26 -2.67 -8.58 -15.26
CA LYS A 26 -2.14 -9.74 -16.01
C LYS A 26 -0.85 -9.42 -16.79
N ASP A 27 0.18 -8.98 -16.08
CA ASP A 27 1.51 -8.61 -16.60
C ASP A 27 1.61 -7.30 -17.41
N GLN A 28 0.59 -6.45 -17.37
CA GLN A 28 0.65 -5.11 -17.95
C GLN A 28 1.47 -4.16 -17.09
N MET A 29 2.27 -3.33 -17.76
CA MET A 29 2.97 -2.21 -17.12
C MET A 29 2.02 -1.03 -16.96
N ILE A 30 1.97 -0.43 -15.76
CA ILE A 30 1.26 0.82 -15.54
C ILE A 30 2.24 1.96 -15.75
N GLN A 31 2.06 2.74 -16.82
CA GLN A 31 2.95 3.87 -17.15
C GLN A 31 4.44 3.48 -17.21
N GLY A 32 4.75 2.27 -17.68
CA GLY A 32 6.12 1.76 -17.74
C GLY A 32 6.67 1.23 -16.41
N ILE A 33 5.81 1.02 -15.40
CA ILE A 33 6.17 0.43 -14.10
C ILE A 33 5.59 -0.98 -14.01
N THR A 34 6.39 -1.95 -13.57
CA THR A 34 5.94 -3.33 -13.39
C THR A 34 5.14 -3.49 -12.09
N VAL A 35 4.31 -4.55 -12.02
CA VAL A 35 3.58 -4.91 -10.80
C VAL A 35 4.54 -5.11 -9.63
N ASP A 36 5.67 -5.80 -9.84
CA ASP A 36 6.66 -6.03 -8.78
C ASP A 36 7.25 -4.72 -8.24
N THR A 37 7.57 -3.76 -9.11
CA THR A 37 8.04 -2.43 -8.67
C THR A 37 6.97 -1.69 -7.87
N ILE A 38 5.70 -1.78 -8.25
CA ILE A 38 4.60 -1.19 -7.47
C ILE A 38 4.54 -1.81 -6.07
N ILE A 39 4.63 -3.14 -5.98
CA ILE A 39 4.62 -3.88 -4.71
C ILE A 39 5.80 -3.45 -3.83
N GLU A 40 7.01 -3.38 -4.37
CA GLU A 40 8.19 -2.94 -3.62
C GLU A 40 8.07 -1.50 -3.13
N LEU A 41 7.53 -0.59 -3.94
CA LEU A 41 7.30 0.81 -3.55
C LEU A 41 6.28 0.90 -2.42
N VAL A 42 5.17 0.15 -2.49
CA VAL A 42 4.18 0.11 -1.41
C VAL A 42 4.79 -0.47 -0.14
N TYR A 43 5.58 -1.54 -0.24
CA TYR A 43 6.28 -2.12 0.91
C TYR A 43 7.22 -1.10 1.57
N MET A 44 8.02 -0.38 0.78
CA MET A 44 8.91 0.67 1.27
C MET A 44 8.12 1.77 2.00
N VAL A 45 6.99 2.20 1.44
CA VAL A 45 6.14 3.23 2.04
C VAL A 45 5.56 2.76 3.38
N LEU A 46 5.05 1.53 3.46
CA LEU A 46 4.49 0.98 4.69
C LEU A 46 5.55 0.80 5.79
N GLN A 47 6.71 0.24 5.45
CA GLN A 47 7.80 0.00 6.41
C GLN A 47 8.38 1.30 6.98
N ASN A 48 8.54 2.31 6.12
CA ASN A 48 9.20 3.56 6.51
C ASN A 48 8.21 4.68 6.86
N GLN A 49 6.91 4.45 6.72
CA GLN A 49 5.85 5.44 6.91
C GLN A 49 6.08 6.70 6.06
N PHE A 50 6.37 6.50 4.78
CA PHE A 50 6.56 7.60 3.84
C PHE A 50 5.21 8.15 3.33
N CYS A 51 5.18 9.44 3.04
CA CYS A 51 4.06 10.06 2.35
C CYS A 51 4.54 11.16 1.40
N VAL A 52 3.75 11.44 0.37
CA VAL A 52 4.05 12.51 -0.59
C VAL A 52 3.06 13.64 -0.39
N SER A 53 3.57 14.86 -0.26
CA SER A 53 2.79 16.08 -0.22
C SER A 53 3.54 17.19 -0.95
N ASN A 54 2.86 18.01 -1.76
CA ASN A 54 3.49 19.09 -2.53
C ASN A 54 4.75 18.65 -3.29
N ASN A 55 4.70 17.47 -3.93
CA ASN A 55 5.81 16.87 -4.67
C ASN A 55 7.09 16.64 -3.84
N LYS A 56 6.96 16.49 -2.52
CA LYS A 56 8.05 16.17 -1.59
C LYS A 56 7.72 14.90 -0.83
N LEU A 57 8.75 14.08 -0.61
CA LEU A 57 8.69 12.88 0.21
C LEU A 57 8.93 13.25 1.68
N TYR A 58 8.04 12.81 2.55
CA TYR A 58 8.13 13.00 3.99
C TYR A 58 8.13 11.65 4.70
N GLN A 59 8.90 11.56 5.78
CA GLN A 59 8.85 10.43 6.69
C GLN A 59 8.06 10.80 7.93
N GLN A 60 7.03 10.02 8.24
CA GLN A 60 6.28 10.20 9.47
C GLN A 60 7.05 9.56 10.64
N LEU A 61 7.52 10.39 11.58
CA LEU A 61 8.27 9.92 12.76
C LEU A 61 7.36 9.50 13.92
N LYS A 62 6.12 10.00 13.95
CA LYS A 62 5.14 9.81 15.04
C LYS A 62 3.71 9.82 14.50
N GLY A 63 2.82 9.11 15.20
CA GLY A 63 1.42 8.94 14.80
C GLY A 63 1.24 7.79 13.80
N GLY A 64 0.02 7.63 13.28
CA GLY A 64 -0.29 6.63 12.28
C GLY A 64 -0.59 7.23 10.92
N ALA A 65 -0.47 6.41 9.88
CA ALA A 65 -0.70 6.78 8.50
C ALA A 65 -2.19 6.71 8.07
N SER A 66 -3.13 6.52 9.00
CA SER A 66 -4.55 6.21 8.71
C SER A 66 -5.30 7.25 7.87
N GLY A 67 -4.84 8.50 7.82
CA GLY A 67 -5.41 9.56 6.99
C GLY A 67 -4.78 9.72 5.61
N LEU A 68 -3.77 8.92 5.26
CA LEU A 68 -3.08 9.05 3.98
C LEU A 68 -3.87 8.34 2.87
N PRO A 69 -3.97 8.93 1.66
CA PRO A 69 -4.70 8.32 0.54
C PRO A 69 -4.28 6.89 0.22
N LEU A 70 -2.98 6.60 0.26
CA LEU A 70 -2.46 5.26 0.01
C LEU A 70 -2.91 4.29 1.11
N THR A 71 -2.86 4.70 2.37
CA THR A 71 -3.20 3.83 3.51
C THR A 71 -4.70 3.51 3.52
N MET A 72 -5.57 4.47 3.16
CA MET A 72 -7.00 4.21 2.94
C MET A 72 -7.25 3.26 1.77
N LEU A 73 -6.58 3.45 0.63
CA LEU A 73 -6.69 2.56 -0.53
C LEU A 73 -6.33 1.12 -0.15
N LEU A 74 -5.20 0.94 0.55
CA LEU A 74 -4.75 -0.37 1.01
C LEU A 74 -5.72 -1.01 2.02
N ALA A 75 -6.40 -0.22 2.85
CA ALA A 75 -7.46 -0.71 3.72
C ALA A 75 -8.61 -1.33 2.91
N TYR A 76 -9.08 -0.63 1.87
CA TYR A 76 -10.13 -1.16 0.99
C TYR A 76 -9.68 -2.41 0.26
N ILE A 77 -8.46 -2.41 -0.29
CA ILE A 77 -7.92 -3.57 -0.98
C ILE A 77 -7.87 -4.78 -0.04
N ASN A 78 -7.40 -4.61 1.20
CA ASN A 78 -7.45 -5.67 2.21
C ASN A 78 -8.86 -6.16 2.51
N MET A 79 -9.83 -5.26 2.64
CA MET A 79 -11.22 -5.65 2.92
C MET A 79 -11.82 -6.51 1.81
N PHE A 80 -11.47 -6.24 0.54
CA PHE A 80 -12.01 -6.96 -0.61
C PHE A 80 -11.21 -8.22 -0.98
N TYR A 81 -9.87 -8.18 -0.87
CA TYR A 81 -8.98 -9.24 -1.35
C TYR A 81 -8.28 -10.03 -0.23
N GLY A 82 -8.31 -9.55 1.02
CA GLY A 82 -7.63 -10.19 2.15
C GLY A 82 -8.42 -11.32 2.85
N GLN A 83 -9.63 -11.65 2.37
CA GLN A 83 -10.48 -12.71 2.95
C GLN A 83 -10.34 -14.08 2.24
N HIS A 84 -9.28 -14.30 1.47
CA HIS A 84 -9.01 -15.56 0.78
C HIS A 84 -7.75 -16.24 1.30
#